data_AF-A0A0K8RH60-F1
#
_entry.id   AF-A0A0K8RH60-F1
#
_cell.length_a   1.000
_cell.length_b   1.000
_cell.length_c   1.000
_cell.angle_alpha   90.00
_cell.angle_beta   90.00
_cell.angle_gamma   90.00
#
_symmetry.space_group_name_H-M   'P 1'
#
loop_
_entity.id
_entity.type
_entity.pdbx_description
1 polymer ?
#
loop_
_entity_poly.entity_id
_entity_poly.type
_entity_poly.pdbx_seq_one_letter_code
_entity_poly.pdbx_strand_id
1 'polypeptide(L)'
;MKAASYAFGVCSRRRVALGSDDGKTFSGVPAAVQQIANLLGVEWDDKRNKNGCTPQDGHVMSRNGEPTQYPTFSECSKDSWDERTLMSIGASPCYKLNMSSPTSERSTSYTFFNCKEPCKNITEESEKNVLNVLSKTREGSKTLDVCKINCCPNHDRQFNGRKKGAPDGMPCGPLQVCLQQVCVNVPEQRSKVSTVPTGGDK
;
A
#
# COMPACT_ATOMS: atom_id res chain seq x y z
N MET A 1 -2.31 -11.46 10.07
CA MET A 1 -0.85 -11.37 9.79
C MET A 1 -0.09 -11.27 11.11
N LYS A 2 1.11 -11.84 11.24
CA LYS A 2 1.96 -11.67 12.44
C LYS A 2 3.18 -10.83 12.07
N ALA A 3 3.33 -9.66 12.69
CA ALA A 3 4.44 -8.76 12.46
C ALA A 3 4.74 -7.95 13.73
N ALA A 4 5.98 -7.50 13.89
CA ALA A 4 6.40 -6.69 15.03
C ALA A 4 7.64 -5.84 14.68
N SER A 5 7.71 -4.65 15.25
CA SER A 5 8.91 -3.82 15.23
C SER A 5 8.97 -2.94 16.48
N TYR A 6 10.16 -2.40 16.75
CA TYR A 6 10.33 -1.40 17.79
C TYR A 6 9.87 -0.04 17.29
N ALA A 7 8.91 0.57 17.98
CA ALA A 7 8.54 1.95 17.69
C ALA A 7 9.77 2.88 17.82
N PHE A 8 9.92 3.82 16.89
CA PHE A 8 11.05 4.76 16.85
C PHE A 8 12.44 4.10 16.75
N GLY A 9 12.50 2.84 16.32
CA GLY A 9 13.72 2.06 16.29
C GLY A 9 14.71 2.44 15.18
N VAL A 10 14.28 3.17 14.15
CA VAL A 10 15.00 3.33 12.86
C VAL A 10 16.47 3.79 12.99
N CYS A 11 16.78 4.73 13.89
CA CYS A 11 18.13 5.24 14.12
C CYS A 11 18.76 4.78 15.44
N SER A 12 18.39 3.59 15.90
CA SER A 12 18.90 2.99 17.14
C SER A 12 19.47 1.59 16.90
N ARG A 13 20.01 0.96 17.95
CA ARG A 13 20.35 -0.47 17.93
C ARG A 13 19.13 -1.40 17.75
N ARG A 14 17.91 -0.86 17.87
CA ARG A 14 16.63 -1.58 17.73
C ARG A 14 15.99 -1.41 16.35
N ARG A 15 16.78 -1.09 15.31
CA ARG A 15 16.36 -0.95 13.91
C ARG A 15 15.99 -2.29 13.25
N VAL A 16 15.02 -3.00 13.84
CA VAL A 16 14.62 -4.35 13.44
C VAL A 16 13.09 -4.42 13.35
N ALA A 17 12.63 -5.02 12.25
CA ALA A 17 11.25 -5.40 12.02
C ALA A 17 11.19 -6.87 11.60
N LEU A 18 10.13 -7.54 12.01
CA LEU A 18 9.83 -8.93 11.68
C LEU A 18 8.42 -8.98 11.10
N GLY A 19 8.23 -9.79 10.06
CA GLY A 19 6.93 -10.00 9.43
C GLY A 19 6.82 -11.41 8.88
N SER A 20 5.64 -12.00 9.00
CA SER A 20 5.29 -13.25 8.34
C SER A 20 4.66 -12.94 7.00
N ASP A 21 5.27 -13.43 5.93
CA ASP A 21 4.63 -13.52 4.62
C ASP A 21 3.97 -14.89 4.48
N ASP A 22 2.73 -14.92 3.99
CA ASP A 22 2.10 -16.17 3.61
C ASP A 22 2.59 -16.66 2.23
N GLY A 23 3.29 -15.81 1.47
CA GLY A 23 3.77 -16.05 0.11
C GLY A 23 2.65 -16.13 -0.93
N LYS A 24 1.39 -16.26 -0.49
CA LYS A 24 0.20 -16.37 -1.33
C LYS A 24 -0.33 -14.99 -1.65
N THR A 25 -0.59 -14.17 -0.63
CA THR A 25 -1.18 -12.84 -0.82
C THR A 25 -0.14 -11.73 -0.85
N PHE A 26 1.15 -12.09 -0.77
CA PHE A 26 2.22 -11.14 -0.48
C PHE A 26 1.89 -10.36 0.77
N SER A 27 1.30 -11.01 1.79
CA SER A 27 0.96 -10.36 3.06
C SER A 27 2.19 -9.72 3.70
N GLY A 28 3.39 -10.21 3.38
CA GLY A 28 4.65 -9.59 3.77
C GLY A 28 4.83 -8.14 3.32
N VAL A 29 4.25 -7.71 2.20
CA VAL A 29 4.37 -6.33 1.70
C VAL A 29 3.67 -5.33 2.63
N PRO A 30 2.35 -5.42 2.89
CA PRO A 30 1.71 -4.54 3.86
C PRO A 30 2.27 -4.71 5.28
N ALA A 31 2.72 -5.92 5.65
CA ALA A 31 3.44 -6.13 6.91
C ALA A 31 4.68 -5.24 7.00
N ALA A 32 5.52 -5.28 5.96
CA ALA A 32 6.75 -4.52 5.90
C ALA A 32 6.47 -3.02 5.92
N VAL A 33 5.48 -2.54 5.17
CA VAL A 33 5.07 -1.13 5.18
C VAL A 33 4.69 -0.69 6.59
N GLN A 34 3.81 -1.42 7.28
CA GLN A 34 3.41 -1.13 8.65
C GLN A 34 4.61 -1.10 9.61
N GLN A 35 5.46 -2.13 9.57
CA GLN A 35 6.55 -2.23 10.53
C GLN A 35 7.65 -1.19 10.27
N ILE A 36 7.92 -0.83 9.01
CA ILE A 36 8.82 0.27 8.64
C ILE A 36 8.25 1.60 9.12
N ALA A 37 6.96 1.84 8.93
CA ALA A 37 6.28 3.04 9.43
C ALA A 37 6.38 3.14 10.97
N ASN A 38 6.13 2.06 11.70
CA ASN A 38 6.29 2.02 13.15
C ASN A 38 7.77 2.26 13.58
N LEU A 39 8.75 1.69 12.87
CA LEU A 39 10.19 1.97 13.10
C LEU A 39 10.52 3.46 12.92
N LEU A 40 9.88 4.08 11.93
CA LEU A 40 9.98 5.49 11.60
C LEU A 40 9.25 6.40 12.61
N GLY A 41 8.44 5.81 13.50
CA GLY A 41 7.71 6.53 14.54
C GLY A 41 6.30 6.97 14.15
N VAL A 42 5.75 6.40 13.08
CA VAL A 42 4.33 6.57 12.73
C VAL A 42 3.48 5.80 13.73
N GLU A 43 2.48 6.47 14.32
CA GLU A 43 1.56 5.89 15.28
C GLU A 43 0.56 4.93 14.63
N TRP A 44 0.01 4.03 15.45
CA TRP A 44 -1.08 3.13 15.06
C TRP A 44 -2.42 3.88 15.05
N ASP A 45 -3.32 3.46 14.16
CA ASP A 45 -4.71 3.90 14.13
C ASP A 45 -5.52 3.15 15.21
N ASP A 46 -5.26 3.42 16.49
CA ASP A 46 -5.90 2.76 17.64
C ASP A 46 -6.79 3.69 18.48
N LYS A 47 -7.01 4.93 18.02
CA LYS A 47 -7.82 5.96 18.68
C LYS A 47 -9.31 5.67 18.49
N ARG A 48 -9.88 4.83 19.36
CA ARG A 48 -11.29 4.36 19.31
C ARG A 48 -12.35 5.46 19.27
N ASN A 49 -12.02 6.69 19.66
CA ASN A 49 -12.91 7.83 19.73
C ASN A 49 -12.71 8.87 18.61
N LYS A 50 -11.81 8.61 17.65
CA LYS A 50 -11.55 9.51 16.52
C LYS A 50 -11.81 8.77 15.21
N ASN A 51 -12.91 9.10 14.55
CA ASN A 51 -13.25 8.56 13.23
C ASN A 51 -12.09 8.80 12.24
N GLY A 52 -11.79 7.79 11.42
CA GLY A 52 -10.65 7.80 10.50
C GLY A 52 -9.32 7.40 11.12
N CYS A 53 -9.28 7.14 12.44
CA CYS A 53 -8.08 6.75 13.18
C CYS A 53 -8.33 5.54 14.10
N THR A 54 -9.38 4.78 13.82
CA THR A 54 -9.71 3.53 14.50
C THR A 54 -9.17 2.35 13.71
N PRO A 55 -8.97 1.17 14.34
CA PRO A 55 -8.57 -0.02 13.61
C PRO A 55 -9.60 -0.47 12.57
N GLN A 56 -10.87 -0.10 12.76
CA GLN A 56 -11.98 -0.45 11.87
C GLN A 56 -11.98 0.36 10.58
N ASP A 57 -11.35 1.54 10.58
CA ASP A 57 -11.24 2.39 9.39
C ASP A 57 -10.33 1.76 8.32
N GLY A 58 -9.44 0.83 8.70
CA GLY A 58 -8.78 -0.09 7.77
C GLY A 58 -7.60 0.49 6.99
N HIS A 59 -7.07 1.65 7.40
CA HIS A 59 -5.84 2.24 6.84
C HIS A 59 -4.59 1.39 7.16
N VAL A 60 -3.47 1.72 6.51
CA VAL A 60 -2.20 0.98 6.63
C VAL A 60 -1.81 0.74 8.08
N MET A 61 -1.92 1.73 8.96
CA MET A 61 -1.53 1.62 10.38
C MET A 61 -2.66 1.16 11.29
N SER A 62 -3.70 0.53 10.75
CA SER A 62 -4.66 -0.23 11.56
C SER A 62 -3.91 -1.30 12.36
N ARG A 63 -4.42 -1.63 13.55
CA ARG A 63 -3.77 -2.52 14.53
C ARG A 63 -3.18 -3.78 13.88
N ASN A 64 -1.95 -4.11 14.27
CA ASN A 64 -1.24 -5.33 13.86
C ASN A 64 -2.15 -6.57 13.89
N GLY A 65 -2.29 -7.22 12.74
CA GLY A 65 -3.06 -8.46 12.57
C GLY A 65 -4.38 -8.28 11.84
N GLU A 66 -4.94 -7.07 11.83
CA GLU A 66 -6.11 -6.73 11.03
C GLU A 66 -5.74 -6.60 9.55
N PRO A 67 -6.61 -7.01 8.62
CA PRO A 67 -6.39 -6.75 7.20
C PRO A 67 -6.36 -5.25 6.93
N THR A 68 -5.29 -4.78 6.29
CA THR A 68 -5.31 -3.45 5.68
C THR A 68 -6.36 -3.46 4.57
N GLN A 69 -7.40 -2.66 4.74
CA GLN A 69 -8.47 -2.52 3.76
C GLN A 69 -8.10 -1.48 2.71
N TYR A 70 -7.40 -0.42 3.12
CA TYR A 70 -7.00 0.67 2.24
C TYR A 70 -5.47 0.81 2.22
N PRO A 71 -4.84 0.86 1.03
CA PRO A 71 -3.39 0.98 0.89
C PRO A 71 -2.91 2.43 1.12
N THR A 72 -3.53 3.14 2.07
CA THR A 72 -3.25 4.54 2.43
C THR A 72 -3.07 4.69 3.93
N PHE A 73 -2.21 5.62 4.34
CA PHE A 73 -2.13 6.07 5.72
C PHE A 73 -3.34 6.94 6.06
N SER A 74 -3.87 6.77 7.27
CA SER A 74 -4.87 7.68 7.83
C SER A 74 -4.30 9.08 8.01
N GLU A 75 -5.17 10.05 8.30
CA GLU A 75 -4.70 11.39 8.67
C GLU A 75 -3.94 11.38 9.99
N CYS A 76 -4.36 10.59 10.98
CA CYS A 76 -3.63 10.48 12.25
C CYS A 76 -2.22 9.91 12.10
N SER A 77 -2.05 8.93 11.21
CA SER A 77 -0.73 8.38 10.90
C SER A 77 0.16 9.46 10.27
N LYS A 78 -0.37 10.26 9.33
CA LYS A 78 0.38 11.37 8.72
C LYS A 78 0.72 12.46 9.74
N ASP A 79 -0.23 12.85 10.59
CA ASP A 79 -0.01 13.82 11.67
C ASP A 79 1.13 13.36 12.59
N SER A 80 1.12 12.09 13.01
CA SER A 80 2.18 11.53 13.87
C SER A 80 3.55 11.53 13.20
N TRP A 81 3.59 11.30 11.87
CA TRP A 81 4.82 11.38 11.10
C TRP A 81 5.35 12.82 11.04
N ASP A 82 4.47 13.80 10.83
CA ASP A 82 4.84 15.21 10.76
C ASP A 82 5.33 15.70 12.13
N GLU A 83 4.60 15.41 13.21
CA GLU A 83 5.03 15.68 14.58
C GLU A 83 6.41 15.07 14.87
N ARG A 84 6.63 13.82 14.47
CA ARG A 84 7.92 13.15 14.68
C ARG A 84 9.04 13.78 13.86
N THR A 85 8.75 14.14 12.62
CA THR A 85 9.71 14.80 11.73
C THR A 85 10.11 16.16 12.30
N LEU A 86 9.13 16.92 12.83
CA LEU A 86 9.35 18.19 13.52
C LEU A 86 10.22 18.02 14.77
N MET A 87 9.91 17.05 15.64
CA MET A 87 10.71 16.75 16.84
C MET A 87 12.14 16.28 16.53
N SER A 88 12.39 15.83 15.29
CA SER A 88 13.70 15.37 14.84
C SER A 88 14.46 16.44 14.05
N ILE A 89 13.92 17.67 13.93
CA ILE A 89 14.62 18.81 13.32
C ILE A 89 15.93 19.05 14.07
N GLY A 90 17.05 18.99 13.36
CA GLY A 90 18.41 19.11 13.91
C GLY A 90 19.12 17.78 14.16
N ALA A 91 18.41 16.65 14.17
CA ALA A 91 19.03 15.33 14.13
C ALA A 91 19.27 14.90 12.68
N SER A 92 20.49 14.46 12.36
CA SER A 92 20.76 13.88 11.03
C SER A 92 20.01 12.55 10.90
N PRO A 93 19.05 12.41 9.97
CA PRO A 93 18.30 11.18 9.81
C PRO A 93 19.19 10.10 9.19
N CYS A 94 19.46 9.03 9.95
CA CYS A 94 20.28 7.90 9.52
C CYS A 94 19.70 7.12 8.32
N TYR A 95 18.44 7.37 7.96
CA TYR A 95 17.71 6.70 6.87
C TYR A 95 17.63 7.55 5.60
N LYS A 96 18.07 8.82 5.61
CA LYS A 96 18.24 9.61 4.38
C LYS A 96 19.57 9.22 3.74
N LEU A 97 19.56 8.10 3.00
CA LEU A 97 20.70 7.69 2.20
C LEU A 97 20.57 8.31 0.80
N ASN A 98 21.67 8.87 0.28
CA ASN A 98 21.81 9.13 -1.15
C ASN A 98 22.00 7.78 -1.86
N MET A 99 20.90 7.06 -2.07
CA MET A 99 20.91 5.89 -2.95
C MET A 99 20.70 6.35 -4.39
N SER A 100 21.59 5.93 -5.28
CA SER A 100 21.26 5.82 -6.70
C SER A 100 19.97 5.01 -6.81
N SER A 101 19.01 5.47 -7.61
CA SER A 101 17.72 4.80 -7.79
C SER A 101 17.96 3.30 -8.04
N PRO A 102 17.37 2.38 -7.25
CA PRO A 102 17.61 0.96 -7.44
C PRO A 102 17.24 0.58 -8.87
N THR A 103 18.18 -0.03 -9.58
CA THR A 103 18.07 -0.49 -10.98
C THR A 103 17.14 -1.70 -11.14
N SER A 104 16.48 -2.16 -10.07
CA SER A 104 15.53 -3.26 -10.14
C SER A 104 14.35 -2.89 -11.03
N GLU A 105 14.06 -3.76 -12.00
CA GLU A 105 12.80 -3.73 -12.72
C GLU A 105 11.66 -3.70 -11.70
N ARG A 106 10.77 -2.72 -11.84
CA ARG A 106 9.58 -2.60 -11.00
C ARG A 106 8.57 -3.63 -11.49
N SER A 107 8.47 -4.76 -10.79
CA SER A 107 7.46 -5.77 -11.07
C SER A 107 6.36 -5.73 -10.01
N THR A 108 5.12 -5.84 -10.45
CA THR A 108 3.93 -6.02 -9.61
C THR A 108 3.60 -7.52 -9.52
N SER A 109 2.75 -7.94 -8.58
CA SER A 109 2.27 -9.33 -8.57
C SER A 109 1.57 -9.68 -9.89
N TYR A 110 0.82 -8.75 -10.48
CA TYR A 110 0.16 -8.94 -11.78
C TYR A 110 1.14 -9.28 -12.91
N THR A 111 2.28 -8.58 -12.99
CA THR A 111 3.31 -8.83 -14.00
C THR A 111 4.19 -10.03 -13.67
N PHE A 112 4.55 -10.20 -12.39
CA PHE A 112 5.45 -11.27 -11.92
C PHE A 112 4.87 -12.67 -12.18
N PHE A 113 3.57 -12.88 -11.93
CA PHE A 113 2.91 -14.17 -12.20
C PHE A 113 2.34 -14.30 -13.61
N ASN A 114 2.62 -13.33 -14.49
CA ASN A 114 2.07 -13.28 -15.85
C ASN A 114 0.52 -13.41 -15.86
N CYS A 115 -0.15 -12.63 -15.01
CA CYS A 115 -1.60 -12.65 -14.87
C CYS A 115 -2.33 -11.91 -16.01
N LYS A 116 -1.61 -11.38 -17.00
CA LYS A 116 -2.18 -10.57 -18.09
C LYS A 116 -3.18 -11.34 -18.94
N GLU A 117 -2.76 -12.45 -19.53
CA GLU A 117 -3.65 -13.26 -20.37
C GLU A 117 -4.83 -13.86 -19.58
N PRO A 118 -4.62 -14.44 -18.38
CA PRO A 118 -5.73 -14.95 -17.56
C PRO A 118 -6.77 -13.90 -17.15
N CYS A 119 -6.37 -12.64 -16.96
CA CYS A 119 -7.25 -11.55 -16.52
C CYS A 119 -7.77 -10.68 -17.67
N LYS A 120 -7.42 -10.97 -18.92
CA LYS A 120 -7.67 -10.13 -20.10
C LYS A 120 -9.13 -9.68 -20.26
N ASN A 121 -10.07 -10.61 -20.14
CA ASN A 121 -11.50 -10.31 -20.32
C ASN A 121 -12.01 -9.30 -19.28
N ILE A 122 -11.48 -9.35 -18.05
CA ILE A 122 -11.88 -8.46 -16.96
C ILE A 122 -11.26 -7.07 -17.17
N THR A 123 -10.00 -7.00 -17.60
CA THR A 123 -9.33 -5.72 -17.88
C THR A 123 -9.92 -5.00 -19.10
N GLU A 124 -10.27 -5.72 -20.16
CA GLU A 124 -10.90 -5.09 -21.33
C GLU A 124 -12.33 -4.60 -21.04
N GLU A 125 -13.09 -5.35 -20.23
CA GLU A 125 -14.42 -4.94 -19.79
C GLU A 125 -14.36 -3.71 -18.88
N SER A 126 -13.39 -3.63 -17.97
CA SER A 126 -13.21 -2.45 -17.11
C SER A 126 -12.85 -1.21 -17.92
N GLU A 127 -11.96 -1.31 -18.90
CA GLU A 127 -11.62 -0.22 -19.82
C GLU A 127 -12.84 0.27 -20.64
N LYS A 128 -13.63 -0.66 -21.19
CA LYS A 128 -14.84 -0.35 -21.95
C LYS A 128 -15.94 0.27 -21.08
N ASN A 129 -16.11 -0.22 -19.85
CA ASN A 129 -17.09 0.33 -18.92
C ASN A 129 -16.69 1.74 -18.45
N VAL A 130 -15.41 2.04 -18.26
CA VAL A 130 -14.96 3.41 -17.92
C VAL A 130 -15.21 4.40 -19.08
N LEU A 131 -14.98 3.98 -20.34
CA LEU A 131 -15.33 4.78 -21.52
C LEU A 131 -16.83 5.05 -21.62
N ASN A 132 -17.67 4.08 -21.22
CA ASN A 132 -19.12 4.23 -21.19
C ASN A 132 -19.63 5.06 -19.99
N VAL A 133 -18.92 5.07 -18.85
CA VAL A 133 -19.26 5.89 -17.66
C VAL A 133 -19.03 7.38 -17.91
N LEU A 134 -18.05 7.75 -18.74
CA LEU A 134 -17.94 9.13 -19.27
C LEU A 134 -19.16 9.56 -20.10
N SER A 135 -20.00 8.61 -20.54
CA SER A 135 -21.12 8.85 -21.46
C SER A 135 -22.51 8.73 -20.84
N LYS A 136 -22.67 8.26 -19.58
CA LYS A 136 -23.95 8.31 -18.86
C LYS A 136 -23.82 7.89 -17.40
N THR A 137 -24.15 8.81 -16.49
CA THR A 137 -24.52 8.54 -15.10
C THR A 137 -25.69 7.54 -15.09
N ARG A 138 -25.41 6.27 -14.80
CA ARG A 138 -26.45 5.30 -14.43
C ARG A 138 -26.29 4.96 -12.95
N GLU A 139 -27.13 5.60 -12.14
CA GLU A 139 -27.54 5.05 -10.85
C GLU A 139 -28.09 3.63 -11.09
N GLY A 140 -27.47 2.62 -10.46
CA GLY A 140 -28.06 1.28 -10.33
C GLY A 140 -27.30 0.10 -10.94
N SER A 141 -26.19 0.28 -11.66
CA SER A 141 -25.30 -0.85 -11.95
C SER A 141 -24.37 -1.04 -10.76
N LYS A 142 -24.52 -2.13 -10.00
CA LYS A 142 -23.45 -2.58 -9.10
C LYS A 142 -22.26 -2.95 -9.97
N THR A 143 -21.45 -1.96 -10.35
CA THR A 143 -20.15 -2.17 -11.01
C THR A 143 -19.41 -3.17 -10.14
N LEU A 144 -19.22 -4.39 -10.65
CA LEU A 144 -18.46 -5.39 -9.94
C LEU A 144 -17.09 -4.79 -9.62
N ASP A 145 -16.70 -4.80 -8.36
CA ASP A 145 -15.39 -4.31 -7.95
C ASP A 145 -14.33 -5.25 -8.53
N VAL A 146 -13.72 -4.82 -9.63
CA VAL A 146 -12.75 -5.58 -10.42
C VAL A 146 -11.62 -6.10 -9.53
N CYS A 147 -11.23 -5.33 -8.52
CA CYS A 147 -10.14 -5.70 -7.62
C CYS A 147 -10.51 -6.81 -6.63
N LYS A 148 -11.79 -7.16 -6.51
CA LYS A 148 -12.28 -8.30 -5.73
C LYS A 148 -12.44 -9.59 -6.56
N ILE A 149 -12.28 -9.52 -7.87
CA ILE A 149 -12.38 -10.68 -8.78
C ILE A 149 -11.03 -11.39 -8.86
N ASN A 150 -11.00 -12.70 -8.62
CA ASN A 150 -9.82 -13.52 -8.86
C ASN A 150 -9.82 -14.02 -10.32
N CYS A 151 -8.71 -13.80 -11.02
CA CYS A 151 -8.53 -14.18 -12.42
C CYS A 151 -7.15 -14.77 -12.73
N CYS A 152 -6.30 -15.00 -11.72
CA CYS A 152 -4.94 -15.49 -11.95
C CYS A 152 -4.76 -16.92 -11.42
N PRO A 153 -5.03 -17.97 -12.23
CA PRO A 153 -5.05 -19.36 -11.77
C PRO A 153 -3.66 -19.95 -11.48
N ASN A 154 -2.58 -19.46 -12.11
CA ASN A 154 -1.20 -19.87 -11.75
C ASN A 154 -0.86 -19.50 -10.31
N HIS A 155 -1.41 -18.38 -9.86
CA HIS A 155 -1.33 -17.94 -8.49
C HIS A 155 -2.16 -18.85 -7.53
N ASP A 156 -3.25 -19.47 -7.98
CA ASP A 156 -4.01 -20.40 -7.12
C ASP A 156 -3.37 -21.80 -7.03
N ARG A 157 -2.80 -22.28 -8.16
CA ARG A 157 -2.17 -23.62 -8.25
C ARG A 157 -0.90 -23.75 -7.41
N GLN A 158 -0.09 -22.71 -7.34
CA GLN A 158 1.19 -22.73 -6.60
C GLN A 158 0.99 -22.76 -5.07
N PHE A 159 -0.19 -22.35 -4.59
CA PHE A 159 -0.40 -22.06 -3.18
C PHE A 159 -1.55 -22.86 -2.51
N ASN A 160 -2.16 -23.83 -3.21
CA ASN A 160 -3.22 -24.72 -2.67
C ASN A 160 -4.30 -23.96 -1.86
N GLY A 161 -4.84 -22.87 -2.42
CA GLY A 161 -5.91 -22.12 -1.78
C GLY A 161 -6.59 -21.18 -2.77
N ARG A 162 -7.92 -21.00 -2.65
CA ARG A 162 -8.64 -19.98 -3.42
C ARG A 162 -8.20 -18.61 -2.91
N LYS A 163 -7.38 -17.88 -3.67
CA LYS A 163 -7.16 -16.46 -3.39
C LYS A 163 -8.48 -15.71 -3.54
N LYS A 164 -8.73 -14.74 -2.68
CA LYS A 164 -9.78 -13.74 -2.87
C LYS A 164 -9.13 -12.50 -3.51
N GLY A 165 -9.72 -12.00 -4.59
CA GLY A 165 -9.32 -10.73 -5.19
C GLY A 165 -8.26 -10.80 -6.30
N ALA A 166 -8.15 -9.67 -7.00
CA ALA A 166 -7.21 -9.44 -8.08
C ALA A 166 -5.76 -9.38 -7.55
N PRO A 167 -4.75 -9.72 -8.37
CA PRO A 167 -3.36 -9.48 -8.01
C PRO A 167 -3.03 -7.98 -7.98
N ASP A 168 -2.17 -7.58 -7.04
CA ASP A 168 -1.69 -6.20 -6.97
C ASP A 168 -0.99 -5.79 -8.27
N GLY A 169 -1.30 -4.59 -8.75
CA GLY A 169 -0.86 -4.04 -10.04
C GLY A 169 -1.78 -4.35 -11.22
N MET A 170 -2.86 -5.12 -11.05
CA MET A 170 -3.85 -5.34 -12.10
C MET A 170 -4.57 -4.03 -12.44
N PRO A 171 -4.66 -3.63 -13.71
CA PRO A 171 -5.41 -2.44 -14.10
C PRO A 171 -6.90 -2.55 -13.73
N CYS A 172 -7.44 -1.47 -13.15
CA CYS A 172 -8.87 -1.37 -12.80
C CYS A 172 -9.54 -0.10 -13.34
N GLY A 173 -8.79 0.76 -14.02
CA GLY A 173 -9.26 1.98 -14.67
C GLY A 173 -8.11 2.78 -15.29
N PRO A 174 -8.39 3.91 -15.97
CA PRO A 174 -7.37 4.80 -16.50
C PRO A 174 -6.46 5.31 -15.40
N LEU A 175 -5.15 5.04 -15.50
CA LEU A 175 -4.15 5.39 -14.48
C LEU A 175 -4.48 4.83 -13.08
N GLN A 176 -5.18 3.69 -13.02
CA GLN A 176 -5.56 3.03 -11.77
C GLN A 176 -5.18 1.56 -11.76
N VAL A 177 -4.77 1.08 -10.59
CA VAL A 177 -4.41 -0.32 -10.36
C VAL A 177 -5.03 -0.84 -9.07
N CYS A 178 -5.26 -2.14 -9.01
CA CYS A 178 -5.63 -2.82 -7.80
C CYS A 178 -4.42 -2.89 -6.85
N LEU A 179 -4.60 -2.44 -5.61
CA LEU A 179 -3.70 -2.69 -4.49
C LEU A 179 -4.53 -3.14 -3.30
N GLN A 180 -4.22 -4.29 -2.74
CA GLN A 180 -4.96 -4.89 -1.62
C GLN A 180 -6.47 -4.97 -1.88
N GLN A 181 -6.86 -5.35 -3.09
CA GLN A 181 -8.26 -5.46 -3.53
C GLN A 181 -9.03 -4.13 -3.62
N VAL A 182 -8.34 -2.99 -3.57
CA VAL A 182 -8.92 -1.66 -3.79
C VAL A 182 -8.35 -1.06 -5.06
N CYS A 183 -9.21 -0.49 -5.89
CA CYS A 183 -8.79 0.26 -7.08
C CYS A 183 -8.26 1.63 -6.66
N VAL A 184 -6.98 1.91 -6.93
CA VAL A 184 -6.32 3.16 -6.53
C VAL A 184 -5.61 3.82 -7.69
N ASN A 185 -5.50 5.15 -7.64
CA ASN A 185 -4.74 5.92 -8.61
C ASN A 185 -3.26 5.57 -8.51
N VAL A 186 -2.63 5.32 -9.67
CA VAL A 186 -1.18 5.25 -9.76
C VAL A 186 -0.65 6.65 -9.46
N PRO A 187 0.28 6.82 -8.51
CA PRO A 187 0.90 8.11 -8.27
C PRO A 187 1.53 8.58 -9.59
N GLU A 188 1.22 9.82 -10.00
CA GLU A 188 2.03 10.49 -11.03
C GLU A 188 3.49 10.36 -10.61
N GLN A 189 4.40 10.03 -11.55
CA GLN A 189 5.82 9.85 -11.25
C GLN A 189 6.26 10.92 -10.25
N ARG A 190 6.79 10.47 -9.09
CA ARG A 190 7.25 11.35 -7.99
C ARG A 190 8.14 12.46 -8.55
N SER A 191 7.51 13.56 -8.90
CA SER A 191 8.15 14.77 -9.36
C SER A 191 8.48 15.51 -8.09
N LYS A 192 9.71 15.29 -7.60
CA LYS A 192 10.30 15.86 -6.38
C LYS A 192 9.94 15.11 -5.09
N VAL A 193 10.97 14.43 -4.56
CA VAL A 193 11.07 14.15 -3.12
C VAL A 193 10.83 15.49 -2.41
N SER A 194 9.92 15.50 -1.42
CA SER A 194 9.63 16.67 -0.59
C SER A 194 10.94 17.31 -0.14
N THR A 195 11.23 18.51 -0.63
CA THR A 195 12.36 19.33 -0.18
C THR A 195 11.99 19.87 1.19
N VAL A 196 12.22 19.07 2.23
CA VAL A 196 12.28 19.59 3.60
C VAL A 196 13.39 20.65 3.60
N PRO A 197 13.14 21.88 4.06
CA PRO A 197 14.17 22.89 4.15
C PRO A 197 15.30 22.34 5.03
N THR A 198 16.46 22.10 4.43
CA THR A 198 17.70 21.97 5.19
C THR A 198 17.95 23.34 5.80
N GLY A 199 17.70 23.45 7.11
CA GLY A 199 18.04 24.64 7.89
C GLY A 199 19.49 25.03 7.60
N GLY A 200 19.67 26.29 7.23
CA GLY A 200 20.93 26.81 6.71
C GLY A 200 22.09 26.65 7.69
N ASP A 201 23.27 26.50 7.09
CA ASP A 201 24.56 26.56 7.75
C ASP A 201 24.67 27.85 8.60
N LYS A 202 24.99 27.66 9.88
CA LYS A 202 25.70 28.63 10.72
C LYS A 202 26.75 27.91 11.53
#